data_AF-A0A2V8L725-F1
#
_entry.id   AF-A0A2V8L725-F1
#
_cell.length_a   1.000
_cell.length_b   1.000
_cell.length_c   1.000
_cell.angle_alpha   90.00
_cell.angle_beta   90.00
_cell.angle_gamma   90.00
#
_symmetry.space_group_name_H-M   'P 1'
#
loop_
_entity.id
_entity.type
_entity.pdbx_description
1 polymer ?
#
loop_
_entity_poly.entity_id
_entity_poly.type
_entity_poly.pdbx_seq_one_letter_code
_entity_poly.pdbx_strand_id
1 'polypeptide(L)'
;MKPPYGTLAAINLDRGEITWRVAHGDTPDVVRNHPALKGINIPKTGQPGTSGVGLMVTKTVVVMGDSQITAPPGRPRGAMLRAYDKKTGEQVGAVWMPAPQSGSPMTYSVDGKQYIVVAVSGGAYSGEYLAFKLGE
;
A
#
# COMPACT_ATOMS: atom_id res chain seq x y z
N MET A 1 -13.22 0.12 17.14
CA MET A 1 -11.95 -0.59 16.88
C MET A 1 -10.83 0.43 16.83
N LYS A 2 -9.72 0.23 17.57
CA LYS A 2 -8.58 1.15 17.62
C LYS A 2 -7.58 0.84 16.48
N PRO A 3 -7.02 1.84 15.76
CA PRO A 3 -6.03 1.61 14.71
C PRO A 3 -4.70 1.05 15.26
N PRO A 4 -3.87 0.41 14.41
CA PRO A 4 -3.98 0.36 12.95
C PRO A 4 -5.06 -0.60 12.41
N TYR A 5 -5.77 -0.19 11.37
CA TYR A 5 -6.82 -1.00 10.69
C TYR A 5 -6.23 -2.04 9.73
N GLY A 6 -5.00 -1.82 9.28
CA GLY A 6 -4.21 -2.76 8.49
C GLY A 6 -2.73 -2.56 8.75
N THR A 7 -2.00 -3.67 8.79
CA THR A 7 -0.57 -3.67 9.10
C THR A 7 0.21 -4.50 8.11
N LEU A 8 1.43 -4.06 7.83
CA LEU A 8 2.48 -4.87 7.24
C LEU A 8 3.47 -5.24 8.35
N ALA A 9 3.86 -6.51 8.42
CA ALA A 9 4.80 -6.99 9.42
C ALA A 9 5.84 -7.91 8.78
N ALA A 10 7.08 -7.82 9.25
CA ALA A 10 8.11 -8.80 8.96
C ALA A 10 8.26 -9.74 10.15
N ILE A 11 8.37 -11.04 9.84
CA ILE A 11 8.52 -12.10 10.83
C ILE A 11 9.84 -12.81 10.53
N ASN A 12 10.70 -12.91 11.54
CA ASN A 12 11.84 -13.82 11.51
C ASN A 12 11.32 -15.25 11.75
N LEU A 13 11.45 -16.11 10.74
CA LEU A 13 10.91 -17.46 10.78
C LEU A 13 11.76 -18.42 11.63
N ASP A 14 13.04 -18.14 11.84
CA ASP A 14 13.91 -18.96 12.69
C ASP A 14 13.52 -18.83 14.17
N ARG A 15 13.13 -17.61 14.58
CA ARG A 15 12.79 -17.29 15.98
C ARG A 15 11.30 -17.13 16.25
N GLY A 16 10.47 -17.06 15.21
CA GLY A 16 9.03 -16.79 15.33
C GLY A 16 8.71 -15.37 15.82
N GLU A 17 9.61 -14.40 15.59
CA GLU A 17 9.50 -13.05 16.14
C GLU A 17 9.11 -12.02 15.07
N ILE A 18 8.32 -11.03 15.44
CA ILE A 18 8.07 -9.87 14.59
C ILE A 18 9.27 -8.93 14.71
N THR A 19 9.98 -8.70 13.60
CA THR A 19 11.14 -7.79 13.57
C THR A 19 10.71 -6.34 13.43
N TRP A 20 9.61 -6.08 12.71
CA TRP A 20 8.95 -4.79 12.65
C TRP A 20 7.48 -4.95 12.24
N ARG A 21 6.67 -3.95 12.60
CA ARG A 21 5.27 -3.83 12.19
C ARG A 21 4.92 -2.37 11.97
N VAL A 22 4.29 -2.06 10.84
CA VAL A 22 3.89 -0.70 10.46
C VAL A 22 2.46 -0.68 9.93
N ALA A 23 1.82 0.49 9.99
CA ALA A 23 0.51 0.69 9.38
C ALA A 23 0.61 0.69 7.84
N HIS A 24 -0.17 -0.16 7.17
CA HIS A 24 -0.22 -0.24 5.71
C HIS A 24 -1.45 0.48 5.16
N GLY A 25 -1.23 1.40 4.22
CA GLY A 25 -2.25 2.30 3.68
C GLY A 25 -2.44 3.60 4.47
N ASP A 26 -3.05 4.59 3.83
CA ASP A 26 -3.38 5.89 4.45
C ASP A 26 -4.55 5.76 5.46
N THR A 27 -4.82 6.81 6.21
CA THR A 27 -6.02 6.91 7.03
C THR A 27 -7.27 6.94 6.16
N PRO A 28 -8.27 6.04 6.37
CA PRO A 28 -9.52 6.07 5.62
C PRO A 28 -10.21 7.44 5.68
N ASP A 29 -10.84 7.87 4.57
CA ASP A 29 -11.50 9.18 4.49
C ASP A 29 -12.60 9.34 5.55
N VAL A 30 -13.31 8.25 5.87
CA VAL A 30 -14.34 8.21 6.92
C VAL A 30 -13.78 8.50 8.31
N VAL A 31 -12.49 8.20 8.55
CA VAL A 31 -11.80 8.52 9.80
C VAL A 31 -11.23 9.93 9.72
N ARG A 32 -10.53 10.27 8.64
CA ARG A 32 -9.90 11.60 8.46
C ARG A 32 -10.92 12.73 8.54
N ASN A 33 -12.09 12.55 7.94
CA ASN A 33 -13.10 13.60 7.80
C ASN A 33 -14.19 13.53 8.88
N HIS A 34 -14.03 12.68 9.89
CA HIS A 34 -15.06 12.50 10.92
C HIS A 34 -15.21 13.77 11.78
N PRO A 35 -16.42 14.34 11.96
CA PRO A 35 -16.62 15.59 12.71
C PRO A 35 -16.07 15.54 14.14
N ALA A 36 -16.24 14.41 14.83
CA ALA A 36 -15.72 14.23 16.19
C ALA A 36 -14.18 14.17 16.28
N LEU A 37 -13.47 14.05 15.16
CA LEU A 37 -12.00 14.01 15.11
C LEU A 37 -11.40 15.31 14.55
N LYS A 38 -12.22 16.35 14.34
CA LYS A 38 -11.78 17.64 13.81
C LYS A 38 -10.74 18.27 14.75
N GLY A 39 -9.64 18.74 14.18
CA GLY A 39 -8.54 19.40 14.92
C GLY A 39 -7.56 18.42 15.57
N ILE A 40 -7.77 17.10 15.45
CA ILE A 40 -6.84 16.09 15.93
C ILE A 40 -5.86 15.73 14.81
N ASN A 41 -4.56 15.73 15.12
CA ASN A 41 -3.57 15.17 14.21
C ASN A 41 -3.64 13.65 14.23
N ILE A 42 -4.20 13.04 13.18
CA ILE A 42 -4.36 11.59 13.07
C ILE A 42 -3.17 11.02 12.30
N PRO A 43 -2.30 10.20 12.93
CA PRO A 43 -1.22 9.54 12.20
C PRO A 43 -1.78 8.50 11.23
N LYS A 44 -0.91 7.92 10.40
CA LYS A 44 -1.28 6.85 9.46
C LYS A 44 -1.92 5.68 10.20
N THR A 45 -3.22 5.47 9.99
CA THR A 45 -3.97 4.39 10.68
C THR A 45 -3.94 3.07 9.93
N GLY A 46 -3.44 3.04 8.70
CA GLY A 46 -3.61 1.89 7.83
C GLY A 46 -5.05 1.71 7.35
N GLN A 47 -5.24 0.81 6.41
CA GLN A 47 -6.53 0.52 5.78
C GLN A 47 -6.99 -0.90 6.12
N PRO A 48 -8.29 -1.14 6.34
CA PRO A 48 -8.80 -2.50 6.50
C PRO A 48 -8.69 -3.30 5.19
N GLY A 49 -8.82 -4.62 5.27
CA GLY A 49 -8.88 -5.49 4.08
C GLY A 49 -7.54 -5.71 3.37
N THR A 50 -6.42 -5.38 4.01
CA THR A 50 -5.07 -5.51 3.44
C THR A 50 -4.58 -6.96 3.37
N SER A 51 -5.20 -7.89 4.10
CA SER A 51 -4.77 -9.30 4.18
C SER A 51 -5.27 -10.19 3.04
N GLY A 52 -6.17 -9.71 2.17
CA GLY A 52 -6.78 -10.52 1.10
C GLY A 52 -6.01 -10.55 -0.22
N VAL A 53 -5.10 -9.59 -0.45
CA VAL A 53 -4.34 -9.47 -1.70
C VAL A 53 -2.85 -9.38 -1.36
N GLY A 54 -2.03 -10.16 -2.09
CA GLY A 54 -0.63 -10.35 -1.74
C GLY A 54 0.25 -9.13 -1.93
N LEU A 55 1.50 -9.29 -1.51
CA LEU A 55 2.59 -8.32 -1.68
C LEU A 55 3.67 -8.92 -2.59
N MET A 56 4.59 -8.08 -3.03
CA MET A 56 5.79 -8.48 -3.77
C MET A 56 7.02 -8.05 -2.99
N VAL A 57 8.08 -8.86 -3.00
CA VAL A 57 9.33 -8.55 -2.29
C VAL A 57 10.48 -8.56 -3.29
N THR A 58 11.34 -7.55 -3.22
CA THR A 58 12.61 -7.48 -3.94
C THR A 58 13.78 -7.68 -2.96
N LYS A 59 15.02 -7.50 -3.44
CA LYS A 59 16.19 -7.56 -2.57
C LYS A 59 16.10 -6.57 -1.40
N THR A 60 15.60 -5.36 -1.65
CA THR A 60 15.65 -4.24 -0.68
C THR A 60 14.28 -3.75 -0.22
N VAL A 61 13.22 -3.93 -1.01
CA VAL A 61 11.90 -3.38 -0.69
C VAL A 61 10.78 -4.41 -0.74
N VAL A 62 9.73 -4.17 0.05
CA VAL A 62 8.42 -4.82 -0.04
C VAL A 62 7.47 -3.85 -0.74
N VAL A 63 6.71 -4.34 -1.73
CA VAL A 63 5.76 -3.56 -2.52
C VAL A 63 4.35 -4.08 -2.28
N MET A 64 3.44 -3.19 -1.93
CA MET A 64 2.04 -3.52 -1.64
C MET A 64 1.14 -2.31 -1.91
N GLY A 65 0.00 -2.54 -2.54
CA GLY A 65 -0.97 -1.51 -2.86
C GLY A 65 -2.09 -1.37 -1.84
N ASP A 66 -2.61 -0.16 -1.74
CA ASP A 66 -3.75 0.20 -0.89
C ASP A 66 -4.99 -0.64 -1.24
N SER A 67 -5.71 -1.08 -0.21
CA SER A 67 -6.93 -1.89 -0.31
C SER A 67 -8.18 -1.06 -0.58
N GLN A 68 -8.08 0.26 -0.53
CA GLN A 68 -9.20 1.17 -0.75
C GLN A 68 -8.76 2.52 -1.33
N ILE A 69 -9.71 3.21 -1.96
CA ILE A 69 -9.51 4.58 -2.44
C ILE A 69 -9.63 5.55 -1.27
N THR A 70 -8.76 6.57 -1.28
CA THR A 70 -8.78 7.70 -0.36
C THR A 70 -8.54 9.01 -1.13
N ALA A 71 -8.92 10.14 -0.53
CA ALA A 71 -8.75 11.47 -1.10
C ALA A 71 -8.18 12.46 -0.05
N PRO A 72 -6.95 12.25 0.45
CA PRO A 72 -6.33 13.25 1.32
C PRO A 72 -5.98 14.52 0.52
N PRO A 73 -5.79 15.65 1.22
CA PRO A 73 -5.26 16.86 0.62
C PRO A 73 -3.96 16.61 -0.13
N GLY A 74 -3.80 17.22 -1.31
CA GLY A 74 -2.56 17.18 -2.08
C GLY A 74 -2.35 15.95 -2.97
N ARG A 75 -3.30 15.02 -3.06
CA ARG A 75 -3.30 13.98 -4.12
C ARG A 75 -4.68 13.74 -4.72
N PRO A 76 -4.76 13.33 -5.99
CA PRO A 76 -6.02 12.90 -6.59
C PRO A 76 -6.62 11.74 -5.82
N ARG A 77 -7.96 11.69 -5.78
CA ARG A 77 -8.70 10.55 -5.24
C ARG A 77 -8.23 9.27 -5.92
N GLY A 78 -7.70 8.34 -5.14
CA GLY A 78 -7.21 7.05 -5.63
C GLY A 78 -6.57 6.20 -4.54
N ALA A 79 -6.05 5.06 -4.96
CA ALA A 79 -5.21 4.18 -4.17
C ALA A 79 -3.73 4.48 -4.43
N MET A 80 -2.83 3.84 -3.69
CA MET A 80 -1.39 3.97 -3.88
C MET A 80 -0.74 2.60 -3.95
N LEU A 81 0.20 2.39 -4.87
CA LEU A 81 1.16 1.29 -4.80
C LEU A 81 2.36 1.78 -4.00
N ARG A 82 2.66 1.13 -2.87
CA ARG A 82 3.65 1.60 -1.91
C ARG A 82 4.86 0.68 -1.83
N ALA A 83 6.03 1.26 -1.63
CA ALA A 83 7.27 0.55 -1.35
C ALA A 83 7.72 0.80 0.10
N TYR A 84 8.18 -0.24 0.74
CA TYR A 84 8.66 -0.24 2.13
C TYR A 84 10.07 -0.81 2.18
N ASP A 85 10.98 -0.18 2.92
CA ASP A 85 12.29 -0.76 3.21
C ASP A 85 12.09 -2.10 3.94
N LYS A 86 12.70 -3.17 3.42
CA LYS A 86 12.47 -4.54 3.90
C LYS A 86 13.00 -4.75 5.32
N LYS A 87 14.03 -4.00 5.74
CA LYS A 87 14.68 -4.18 7.05
C LYS A 87 13.97 -3.42 8.16
N THR A 88 13.39 -2.27 7.84
CA THR A 88 12.85 -1.33 8.83
C THR A 88 11.33 -1.20 8.79
N GLY A 89 10.71 -1.52 7.64
CA GLY A 89 9.29 -1.25 7.40
C GLY A 89 8.98 0.22 7.09
N GLU A 90 9.99 1.09 6.96
CA GLU A 90 9.79 2.49 6.58
C GLU A 90 9.23 2.58 5.16
N GLN A 91 8.20 3.41 4.93
CA GLN A 91 7.69 3.63 3.59
C GLN A 91 8.66 4.54 2.81
N VAL A 92 9.33 3.99 1.80
CA VAL A 92 10.35 4.68 1.01
C VAL A 92 9.83 5.28 -0.30
N GLY A 93 8.60 4.96 -0.69
CA GLY A 93 8.00 5.52 -1.89
C GLY A 93 6.55 5.08 -2.11
N ALA A 94 5.85 5.80 -2.98
CA ALA A 94 4.53 5.43 -3.44
C ALA A 94 4.20 6.04 -4.81
N VAL A 95 3.40 5.34 -5.61
CA VAL A 95 2.84 5.83 -6.88
C VAL A 95 1.33 5.71 -6.84
N TRP A 96 0.64 6.63 -7.51
CA TRP A 96 -0.82 6.68 -7.53
C TRP A 96 -1.42 5.56 -8.39
N MET A 97 -2.58 5.05 -7.98
CA MET A 97 -3.41 4.13 -8.74
C MET A 97 -4.87 4.63 -8.77
N PRO A 98 -5.58 4.50 -9.90
CA PRO A 98 -6.99 4.90 -10.03
C PRO A 98 -7.94 4.07 -9.18
N ALA A 99 -7.58 2.81 -8.91
CA ALA A 99 -8.38 1.86 -8.14
C ALA A 99 -7.51 1.06 -7.15
N PRO A 100 -8.13 0.46 -6.11
CA PRO A 100 -7.41 -0.37 -5.15
C PRO A 100 -6.70 -1.55 -5.80
N GLN A 101 -5.69 -2.05 -5.11
CA GLN A 101 -5.07 -3.32 -5.46
C GLN A 101 -6.11 -4.44 -5.38
N SER A 102 -6.26 -5.20 -6.47
CA SER A 102 -7.17 -6.34 -6.54
C SER A 102 -6.47 -7.67 -6.88
N GLY A 103 -5.21 -7.61 -7.30
CA GLY A 103 -4.33 -8.77 -7.46
C GLY A 103 -2.92 -8.49 -6.96
N SER A 104 -2.18 -9.54 -6.61
CA SER A 104 -0.83 -9.43 -6.08
C SER A 104 0.11 -8.76 -7.10
N PRO A 105 0.94 -7.79 -6.70
CA PRO A 105 1.94 -7.22 -7.59
C PRO A 105 2.95 -8.29 -8.04
N MET A 106 3.50 -8.12 -9.23
CA MET A 106 4.57 -8.94 -9.79
C MET A 106 5.66 -8.05 -10.41
N THR A 107 6.85 -8.60 -10.60
CA THR A 107 7.94 -7.88 -11.28
C THR A 107 8.65 -8.77 -12.29
N TYR A 108 9.11 -8.18 -13.38
CA TYR A 108 9.91 -8.82 -14.43
C TYR A 108 10.89 -7.81 -15.04
N SER A 109 11.78 -8.27 -15.91
CA SER A 109 12.73 -7.42 -16.64
C SER A 109 12.67 -7.71 -18.13
N VAL A 110 12.71 -6.66 -18.95
CA VAL A 110 12.83 -6.71 -20.41
C VAL A 110 13.81 -5.62 -20.83
N ASP A 111 14.78 -5.97 -21.69
CA ASP A 111 15.81 -5.05 -22.19
C ASP A 111 16.55 -4.28 -21.09
N GLY A 112 16.86 -4.97 -19.99
CA GLY A 112 17.56 -4.39 -18.83
C GLY A 112 16.71 -3.45 -17.98
N LYS A 113 15.43 -3.26 -18.29
CA LYS A 113 14.49 -2.42 -17.53
C LYS A 113 13.59 -3.29 -16.67
N GLN A 114 13.55 -3.03 -15.36
CA GLN A 114 12.62 -3.68 -14.44
C GLN A 114 11.24 -3.04 -14.51
N TYR A 115 10.22 -3.88 -14.54
CA TYR A 115 8.81 -3.50 -14.51
C TYR A 115 8.13 -4.07 -13.27
N ILE A 116 7.16 -3.33 -12.74
CA ILE A 116 6.24 -3.79 -11.71
C ILE A 116 4.83 -3.74 -12.29
N VAL A 117 4.10 -4.86 -12.23
CA VAL A 117 2.71 -4.94 -12.67
C VAL A 117 1.81 -5.26 -11.50
N VAL A 118 0.67 -4.57 -11.42
CA VAL A 118 -0.35 -4.79 -10.39
C VAL A 118 -1.74 -4.74 -11.02
N ALA A 119 -2.61 -5.65 -10.62
CA ALA A 119 -4.02 -5.59 -10.99
C ALA A 119 -4.76 -4.61 -10.07
N VAL A 120 -5.55 -3.74 -10.67
CA VAL A 120 -6.43 -2.80 -9.96
C VAL A 120 -7.86 -3.00 -10.39
N SER A 121 -8.79 -2.93 -9.45
CA SER A 121 -10.23 -2.93 -9.71
C SER A 121 -11.00 -2.51 -8.46
N GLY A 122 -12.29 -2.20 -8.60
CA GLY A 122 -13.19 -2.04 -7.46
C GLY A 122 -14.27 -0.98 -7.68
N GLY A 123 -15.43 -1.17 -7.06
CA GLY A 123 -16.58 -0.29 -7.22
C GLY A 123 -16.95 -0.11 -8.69
N ALA A 124 -16.90 1.12 -9.18
CA ALA A 124 -17.20 1.48 -10.57
C ALA A 124 -15.99 1.38 -11.53
N TYR A 125 -14.82 0.93 -11.06
CA TYR A 125 -13.61 0.82 -11.87
C TYR A 125 -13.43 -0.61 -12.40
N SER A 126 -13.47 -0.77 -13.73
CA SER A 126 -13.20 -2.06 -14.39
C SER A 126 -11.78 -2.53 -14.14
N GLY A 127 -11.58 -3.86 -14.13
CA GLY A 127 -10.27 -4.44 -13.88
C GLY A 127 -9.28 -4.18 -15.01
N GLU A 128 -8.06 -3.78 -14.64
CA GLU A 128 -6.93 -3.67 -15.56
C GLU A 128 -5.59 -3.95 -14.85
N TYR A 129 -4.53 -4.08 -15.65
CA TYR A 129 -3.15 -4.13 -15.16
C TYR A 129 -2.46 -2.78 -15.36
N LEU A 130 -1.86 -2.27 -14.29
CA LEU A 130 -0.96 -1.12 -14.36
C LEU A 130 0.48 -1.59 -14.37
N ALA A 131 1.30 -1.06 -15.28
CA ALA A 131 2.72 -1.33 -15.35
C ALA A 131 3.53 -0.07 -15.00
N PHE A 132 4.47 -0.22 -14.06
CA PHE A 132 5.37 0.83 -13.61
C PHE A 132 6.82 0.48 -13.96
N LYS A 133 7.60 1.48 -14.35
CA LYS A 133 9.06 1.41 -14.52
C LYS A 133 9.70 2.71 -14.03
N LEU A 134 11.02 2.71 -13.84
CA LEU A 134 11.75 3.96 -13.61
C LEU A 134 11.68 4.86 -14.87
N GLY A 135 11.70 6.18 -14.65
CA GLY A 135 11.88 7.16 -15.72
C GLY A 135 13.16 6.90 -16.51
N GLU A 136 13.24 7.47 -17.71
CA GLU A 136 14.50 7.46 -18.48
C GLU A 136 15.54 8.40 -17.87
#